data_AF-A0A3R7EGB9-F1
#
_entry.id   AF-A0A3R7EGB9-F1
#
_cell.length_a   1.000
_cell.length_b   1.000
_cell.length_c   1.000
_cell.angle_alpha   90.00
_cell.angle_beta   90.00
_cell.angle_gamma   90.00
#
_symmetry.space_group_name_H-M   'P 1'
#
loop_
_entity.id
_entity.type
_entity.pdbx_description
1 polymer ?
#
loop_
_entity_poly.entity_id
_entity_poly.type
_entity_poly.pdbx_seq_one_letter_code
_entity_poly.pdbx_strand_id
1 'polypeptide(L)'
;MGLLDFLSRLKRKKSKRKRPYDPFQRRLDFRDVPKSKSFPPKINSFKQMKNRVKEDLEFFRMYMKEVRNASLKMEELERMVRSGEVAKSTYDMIAAELGEIMTFSLESLFKLKEDLEMMRVRAKLEWVREKAEIGEARMIDEKAVREQHGYSSVSRWEGLISDIDKALSSLTIDEEISFLERYLSLTKGGNPSKERSEAIERGRELCGKRLEAIRKTWSSIRREKIEQLMRLEHESSQLKEKIREAEVRFEIGYYDEDAFEAIMSGLKADLQKAERQISDIRDYVDEMDRKVFRCLEILEGTP
;
A
#
# COMPACT_ATOMS: atom_id res chain seq x y z
N MET A 1 -52.35 -63.00 -22.28
CA MET A 1 -53.08 -62.36 -23.40
C MET A 1 -52.79 -60.87 -23.37
N GLY A 2 -51.95 -60.24 -24.19
CA GLY A 2 -51.06 -60.65 -25.28
C GLY A 2 -50.38 -59.38 -25.82
N LEU A 3 -49.11 -59.53 -26.23
CA LEU A 3 -48.40 -58.89 -27.35
C LEU A 3 -48.30 -57.34 -27.40
N LEU A 4 -47.14 -56.73 -27.14
CA LEU A 4 -45.94 -56.56 -27.98
C LEU A 4 -45.96 -55.28 -28.87
N ASP A 5 -44.88 -54.51 -28.71
CA ASP A 5 -44.21 -53.60 -29.65
C ASP A 5 -44.92 -52.36 -30.20
N PHE A 6 -44.31 -51.18 -29.94
CA PHE A 6 -43.46 -50.54 -30.95
C PHE A 6 -42.60 -49.40 -30.37
N LEU A 7 -41.29 -49.47 -30.57
CA LEU A 7 -40.34 -48.37 -30.39
C LEU A 7 -40.60 -47.28 -31.44
N SER A 8 -40.70 -46.01 -31.04
CA SER A 8 -40.11 -44.93 -31.84
C SER A 8 -39.85 -43.65 -31.04
N ARG A 9 -38.60 -43.21 -31.21
CA ARG A 9 -37.99 -41.94 -30.81
C ARG A 9 -38.86 -40.73 -31.17
N LEU A 10 -39.04 -39.81 -30.22
CA LEU A 10 -39.22 -38.40 -30.53
C LEU A 10 -38.64 -37.50 -29.44
N LYS A 11 -37.40 -37.08 -29.68
CA LYS A 11 -36.77 -35.91 -29.07
C LYS A 11 -37.68 -34.69 -29.28
N ARG A 12 -38.09 -34.00 -28.22
CA ARG A 12 -38.56 -32.61 -28.31
C ARG A 12 -37.86 -31.70 -27.29
N LYS A 13 -37.34 -30.60 -27.86
CA LYS A 13 -36.45 -29.58 -27.33
C LYS A 13 -36.97 -28.94 -26.04
N LYS A 14 -36.14 -28.87 -24.99
CA LYS A 14 -36.35 -27.95 -23.86
C LYS A 14 -36.10 -26.51 -24.33
N SER A 15 -37.15 -25.70 -24.34
CA SER A 15 -37.06 -24.26 -24.58
C SER A 15 -36.33 -23.58 -23.41
N LYS A 16 -35.21 -22.91 -23.68
CA LYS A 16 -34.51 -22.05 -22.72
C LYS A 16 -35.34 -20.78 -22.47
N ARG A 17 -36.12 -20.74 -21.39
CA ARG A 17 -36.58 -19.47 -20.81
C ARG A 17 -35.37 -18.82 -20.12
N LYS A 18 -34.97 -17.63 -20.60
CA LYS A 18 -33.95 -16.80 -19.94
C LYS A 18 -34.50 -16.39 -18.57
N ARG A 19 -33.82 -16.81 -17.50
CA ARG A 19 -34.03 -16.28 -16.15
C ARG A 19 -33.44 -14.85 -16.08
N PRO A 20 -34.06 -13.94 -15.32
CA PRO A 20 -33.52 -12.59 -15.13
C PRO A 20 -32.16 -12.66 -14.41
N TYR A 21 -31.30 -11.73 -14.77
CA TYR A 21 -29.94 -11.57 -14.27
C TYR A 21 -30.00 -11.11 -12.80
N ASP A 22 -29.53 -11.97 -11.89
CA ASP A 22 -29.32 -11.64 -10.47
C ASP A 22 -27.83 -11.31 -10.26
N PRO A 23 -27.48 -10.05 -9.89
CA PRO A 23 -26.10 -9.63 -9.68
C PRO A 23 -25.39 -10.34 -8.52
N PHE A 24 -26.15 -11.01 -7.63
CA PHE A 24 -25.65 -11.55 -6.37
C PHE A 24 -25.39 -13.07 -6.42
N GLN A 25 -25.58 -13.71 -7.57
CA GLN A 25 -25.40 -15.17 -7.73
C GLN A 25 -24.03 -15.58 -8.29
N ARG A 26 -22.98 -14.79 -8.05
CA ARG A 26 -21.60 -15.30 -8.18
C ARG A 26 -21.28 -16.15 -6.97
N ARG A 27 -21.49 -17.46 -7.09
CA ARG A 27 -20.61 -18.41 -6.39
C ARG A 27 -19.18 -18.06 -6.82
N LEU A 28 -18.38 -17.56 -5.89
CA LEU A 28 -16.97 -17.29 -6.10
C LEU A 28 -16.29 -18.65 -6.27
N ASP A 29 -15.98 -19.01 -7.50
CA ASP A 29 -15.12 -20.15 -7.82
C ASP A 29 -13.70 -19.82 -7.34
N PHE A 30 -13.41 -20.13 -6.07
CA PHE A 30 -12.07 -20.11 -5.51
C PHE A 30 -11.26 -21.31 -6.02
N ARG A 31 -10.99 -21.38 -7.32
CA ARG A 31 -9.94 -22.24 -7.88
C ARG A 31 -9.37 -21.62 -9.14
N ASP A 32 -8.25 -20.91 -8.95
CA ASP A 32 -7.00 -21.24 -9.63
C ASP A 32 -5.84 -20.56 -8.89
N VAL A 33 -5.17 -21.36 -8.07
CA VAL A 33 -4.01 -20.98 -7.26
C VAL A 33 -2.77 -20.97 -8.15
N PRO A 34 -2.01 -19.87 -8.27
CA PRO A 34 -0.62 -19.98 -8.64
C PRO A 34 0.08 -20.67 -7.46
N LYS A 35 0.47 -21.93 -7.62
CA LYS A 35 1.25 -22.68 -6.62
C LYS A 35 2.43 -21.81 -6.18
N SER A 36 2.53 -21.51 -4.88
CA SER A 36 3.66 -20.81 -4.30
C SER A 36 4.92 -21.62 -4.58
N LYS A 37 5.73 -21.18 -5.55
CA LYS A 37 7.07 -21.72 -5.74
C LYS A 37 7.95 -21.09 -4.68
N SER A 38 8.36 -21.90 -3.71
CA SER A 38 9.47 -21.59 -2.80
C SER A 38 10.71 -21.21 -3.62
N PHE A 39 11.30 -20.08 -3.27
CA PHE A 39 12.43 -19.42 -3.93
C PHE A 39 12.18 -19.01 -5.39
N PRO A 40 12.54 -17.77 -5.77
CA PRO A 40 12.49 -17.37 -7.16
C PRO A 40 13.38 -18.32 -7.99
N PRO A 41 12.87 -18.97 -9.06
CA PRO A 41 13.71 -19.74 -9.99
C PRO A 41 14.93 -18.90 -10.42
N LYS A 42 16.07 -19.56 -10.66
CA LYS A 42 17.24 -18.91 -11.28
C LYS A 42 16.81 -18.31 -12.61
N ILE A 43 16.59 -17.00 -12.61
CA ILE A 43 16.26 -16.22 -13.79
C ILE A 43 17.59 -15.90 -14.47
N ASN A 44 17.83 -16.52 -15.62
CA ASN A 44 19.12 -16.43 -16.31
C ASN A 44 19.10 -15.40 -17.45
N SER A 45 17.98 -14.70 -17.67
CA SER A 45 17.87 -13.67 -18.72
C SER A 45 16.98 -12.50 -18.30
N PHE A 46 17.30 -11.31 -18.80
CA PHE A 46 16.49 -10.11 -18.64
C PHE A 46 15.02 -10.33 -19.02
N LYS A 47 14.77 -11.06 -20.13
CA LYS A 47 13.40 -11.31 -20.63
C LYS A 47 12.55 -12.11 -19.63
N GLN A 48 13.14 -13.13 -19.00
CA GLN A 48 12.46 -13.91 -17.96
C GLN A 48 12.18 -13.06 -16.72
N MET A 49 13.14 -12.20 -16.32
CA MET A 49 12.94 -11.29 -15.19
C MET A 49 11.81 -10.30 -15.48
N LYS A 50 11.86 -9.66 -16.64
CA LYS A 50 10.86 -8.68 -17.07
C LYS A 50 9.44 -9.26 -17.10
N ASN A 51 9.28 -10.47 -17.65
CA ASN A 51 7.96 -11.11 -17.71
C ASN A 51 7.43 -11.40 -16.31
N ARG A 52 8.28 -11.92 -15.42
CA ARG A 52 7.88 -12.20 -14.04
C ARG A 52 7.53 -10.94 -13.27
N VAL A 53 8.35 -9.90 -13.35
CA VAL A 53 8.05 -8.60 -12.73
C VAL A 53 6.71 -8.09 -13.24
N LYS A 54 6.44 -8.18 -14.55
CA LYS A 54 5.15 -7.74 -15.10
C LYS A 54 3.97 -8.50 -14.48
N GLU A 55 4.05 -9.82 -14.36
CA GLU A 55 3.03 -10.65 -13.72
C GLU A 55 2.86 -10.26 -12.24
N ASP A 56 3.96 -10.19 -11.49
CA ASP A 56 3.96 -9.82 -10.07
C ASP A 56 3.36 -8.42 -9.85
N LEU A 57 3.65 -7.46 -10.74
CA LEU A 57 3.10 -6.11 -10.72
C LEU A 57 1.59 -6.06 -11.03
N GLU A 58 1.08 -6.96 -11.87
CA GLU A 58 -0.36 -7.09 -12.12
C GLU A 58 -1.08 -7.64 -10.87
N PHE A 59 -0.54 -8.69 -10.26
CA PHE A 59 -1.09 -9.24 -9.02
C PHE A 59 -0.99 -8.26 -7.85
N PHE A 60 0.13 -7.55 -7.72
CA PHE A 60 0.33 -6.56 -6.66
C PHE A 60 -0.75 -5.47 -6.71
N ARG A 61 -1.01 -4.93 -7.92
CA ARG A 61 -2.09 -3.95 -8.13
C ARG A 61 -3.48 -4.51 -7.87
N MET A 62 -3.73 -5.76 -8.25
CA MET A 62 -4.99 -6.44 -7.99
C MET A 62 -5.23 -6.58 -6.48
N TYR A 63 -4.28 -7.13 -5.73
CA TYR A 63 -4.43 -7.34 -4.29
C TYR A 63 -4.53 -6.02 -3.51
N MET A 64 -3.76 -4.98 -3.88
CA MET A 64 -3.95 -3.66 -3.28
C MET A 64 -5.38 -3.13 -3.47
N LYS A 65 -5.93 -3.29 -4.68
CA LYS A 65 -7.30 -2.88 -4.97
C LYS A 65 -8.32 -3.67 -4.15
N GLU A 66 -8.11 -4.97 -3.98
CA GLU A 66 -8.97 -5.81 -3.14
C GLU A 66 -8.94 -5.39 -1.67
N VAL A 67 -7.74 -5.16 -1.11
CA VAL A 67 -7.60 -4.69 0.27
C VAL A 67 -8.27 -3.33 0.46
N ARG A 68 -8.02 -2.36 -0.43
CA ARG A 68 -8.68 -1.04 -0.37
C ARG A 68 -10.20 -1.16 -0.44
N ASN A 69 -10.72 -1.97 -1.35
CA ASN A 69 -12.16 -2.18 -1.49
C ASN A 69 -12.77 -2.89 -0.27
N ALA A 70 -12.08 -3.87 0.31
CA ALA A 70 -12.52 -4.56 1.51
C ALA A 70 -12.57 -3.61 2.71
N SER A 71 -11.55 -2.77 2.88
CA SER A 71 -11.51 -1.74 3.92
C SER A 71 -12.67 -0.75 3.80
N LEU A 72 -12.93 -0.21 2.61
CA LEU A 72 -14.04 0.73 2.38
C LEU A 72 -15.41 0.09 2.66
N LYS A 73 -15.60 -1.16 2.22
CA LYS A 73 -16.84 -1.90 2.51
C LYS A 73 -17.02 -2.16 4.00
N MET A 74 -15.93 -2.41 4.72
CA MET A 74 -15.96 -2.60 6.16
C MET A 74 -16.38 -1.30 6.88
N GLU A 75 -15.84 -0.15 6.47
CA GLU A 75 -16.22 1.16 7.02
C GLU A 75 -17.70 1.46 6.84
N GLU A 76 -18.23 1.16 5.66
CA GLU A 76 -19.64 1.34 5.37
C GLU A 76 -20.50 0.37 6.20
N LEU A 77 -20.08 -0.88 6.34
CA LEU A 77 -20.77 -1.87 7.19
C LEU A 77 -20.78 -1.43 8.67
N GLU A 78 -19.67 -0.89 9.16
CA GLU A 78 -19.54 -0.29 10.51
C GLU A 78 -20.42 0.95 10.68
N ARG A 79 -20.63 1.74 9.62
CA ARG A 79 -21.57 2.86 9.63
C ARG A 79 -23.01 2.36 9.75
N MET A 80 -23.39 1.39 8.92
CA MET A 80 -24.75 0.82 8.87
C MET A 80 -25.16 0.11 10.17
N VAL A 81 -24.23 -0.59 10.84
CA VAL A 81 -24.54 -1.20 12.14
C VAL A 81 -24.70 -0.13 13.24
N ARG A 82 -23.93 0.96 13.19
CA ARG A 82 -24.03 2.08 14.14
C ARG A 82 -25.32 2.87 13.97
N SER A 83 -25.81 3.04 12.74
CA SER A 83 -27.09 3.69 12.46
C SER A 83 -28.30 2.78 12.70
N GLY A 84 -28.08 1.49 12.98
CA GLY A 84 -29.15 0.50 13.16
C GLY A 84 -29.79 0.05 11.85
N GLU A 85 -29.24 0.42 10.69
CA GLU A 85 -29.69 -0.04 9.36
C GLU A 85 -29.49 -1.56 9.20
N VAL A 86 -28.51 -2.13 9.89
CA VAL A 86 -28.16 -3.56 9.80
C VAL A 86 -28.07 -4.18 11.20
N ALA A 87 -28.63 -5.38 11.36
CA ALA A 87 -28.52 -6.14 12.59
C ALA A 87 -27.08 -6.62 12.85
N LYS A 88 -26.66 -6.68 14.12
CA LYS A 88 -25.32 -7.12 14.50
C LYS A 88 -24.94 -8.50 13.95
N SER A 89 -25.88 -9.44 13.91
CA SER A 89 -25.63 -10.77 13.34
C SER A 89 -25.30 -10.75 11.85
N THR A 90 -25.91 -9.83 11.10
CA THR A 90 -25.62 -9.62 9.67
C THR A 90 -24.28 -8.93 9.49
N TYR A 91 -23.96 -7.95 10.35
CA TYR A 91 -22.64 -7.34 10.43
C TYR A 91 -21.56 -8.41 10.66
N ASP A 92 -21.71 -9.27 11.67
CA ASP A 92 -20.71 -10.27 12.05
C ASP A 92 -20.43 -11.26 10.90
N MET A 93 -21.48 -11.66 10.16
CA MET A 93 -21.37 -12.55 9.01
C MET A 93 -20.60 -11.90 7.85
N ILE A 94 -20.99 -10.68 7.46
CA ILE A 94 -20.34 -9.98 6.32
C ILE A 94 -18.92 -9.56 6.70
N ALA A 95 -18.68 -9.14 7.95
CA ALA A 95 -17.36 -8.79 8.45
C ALA A 95 -16.42 -10.00 8.43
N ALA A 96 -16.91 -11.20 8.70
CA ALA A 96 -16.12 -12.42 8.57
C ALA A 96 -15.71 -12.69 7.11
N GLU A 97 -16.63 -12.59 6.15
CA GLU A 97 -16.34 -12.78 4.71
C GLU A 97 -15.34 -11.73 4.19
N LEU A 98 -15.57 -10.45 4.50
CA LEU A 98 -14.65 -9.38 4.13
C LEU A 98 -13.28 -9.56 4.81
N GLY A 99 -13.27 -10.03 6.05
CA GLY A 99 -12.05 -10.36 6.78
C GLY A 99 -11.24 -11.46 6.09
N GLU A 100 -11.88 -12.51 5.59
CA GLU A 100 -11.19 -13.58 4.84
C GLU A 100 -10.58 -13.07 3.54
N ILE A 101 -11.33 -12.27 2.77
CA ILE A 101 -10.82 -11.63 1.54
C ILE A 101 -9.61 -10.77 1.89
N MET A 102 -9.73 -9.91 2.89
CA MET A 102 -8.66 -8.99 3.28
C MET A 102 -7.42 -9.75 3.80
N THR A 103 -7.61 -10.84 4.54
CA THR A 103 -6.53 -11.72 5.01
C THR A 103 -5.75 -12.27 3.82
N PHE A 104 -6.45 -12.90 2.88
CA PHE A 104 -5.83 -13.52 1.71
C PHE A 104 -5.10 -12.51 0.83
N SER A 105 -5.74 -11.37 0.56
CA SER A 105 -5.17 -10.33 -0.29
C SER A 105 -3.99 -9.65 0.39
N LEU A 106 -4.00 -9.45 1.72
CA LEU A 106 -2.86 -8.88 2.46
C LEU A 106 -1.65 -9.82 2.49
N GLU A 107 -1.87 -11.10 2.80
CA GLU A 107 -0.79 -12.08 2.78
C GLU A 107 -0.12 -12.14 1.41
N SER A 108 -0.93 -12.19 0.35
CA SER A 108 -0.43 -12.23 -1.02
C SER A 108 0.26 -10.93 -1.41
N LEU A 109 -0.26 -9.78 -0.98
CA LEU A 109 0.34 -8.47 -1.21
C LEU A 109 1.73 -8.36 -0.58
N PHE A 110 1.89 -8.81 0.67
CA PHE A 110 3.18 -8.74 1.36
C PHE A 110 4.21 -9.69 0.78
N LYS A 111 3.81 -10.92 0.41
CA LYS A 111 4.70 -11.84 -0.31
C LYS A 111 5.19 -11.24 -1.63
N LEU A 112 4.28 -10.64 -2.42
CA LEU A 112 4.65 -9.96 -3.66
C LEU A 112 5.55 -8.76 -3.42
N LYS A 113 5.34 -8.01 -2.33
CA LYS A 113 6.23 -6.90 -1.94
C LYS A 113 7.65 -7.39 -1.72
N GLU A 114 7.84 -8.46 -0.96
CA GLU A 114 9.14 -9.08 -0.71
C GLU A 114 9.78 -9.61 -2.01
N ASP A 115 9.00 -10.27 -2.86
CA ASP A 115 9.47 -10.77 -4.16
C ASP A 115 9.91 -9.63 -5.08
N LEU A 116 9.13 -8.55 -5.17
CA LEU A 116 9.47 -7.36 -5.95
C LEU A 116 10.73 -6.67 -5.41
N GLU A 117 10.89 -6.58 -4.08
CA GLU A 117 12.11 -6.04 -3.46
C GLU A 117 13.35 -6.88 -3.83
N MET A 118 13.25 -8.21 -3.78
CA MET A 118 14.32 -9.11 -4.21
C MET A 118 14.65 -8.95 -5.71
N MET A 119 13.62 -8.85 -6.56
CA MET A 119 13.79 -8.67 -8.00
C MET A 119 14.42 -7.31 -8.33
N ARG A 120 14.08 -6.26 -7.58
CA ARG A 120 14.74 -4.95 -7.67
C ARG A 120 16.22 -5.05 -7.34
N VAL A 121 16.59 -5.72 -6.25
CA VAL A 121 18.00 -5.89 -5.86
C VAL A 121 18.76 -6.65 -6.95
N ARG A 122 18.19 -7.74 -7.49
CA ARG A 122 18.79 -8.48 -8.61
C ARG A 122 18.94 -7.63 -9.87
N ALA A 123 17.91 -6.88 -10.24
CA ALA A 123 17.98 -5.97 -11.39
C ALA A 123 19.06 -4.90 -11.21
N LYS A 124 19.23 -4.35 -10.00
CA LYS A 124 20.32 -3.41 -9.68
C LYS A 124 21.70 -4.06 -9.82
N LEU A 125 21.86 -5.31 -9.38
CA LEU A 125 23.13 -6.04 -9.52
C LEU A 125 23.48 -6.29 -11.00
N GLU A 126 22.52 -6.77 -11.80
CA GLU A 126 22.75 -7.00 -13.23
C GLU A 126 22.97 -5.68 -13.98
N TRP A 127 22.29 -4.59 -13.61
CA TRP A 127 22.55 -3.25 -14.13
C TRP A 127 23.99 -2.79 -13.88
N VAL A 128 24.50 -2.96 -12.64
CA VAL A 128 25.90 -2.62 -12.31
C VAL A 128 26.87 -3.50 -13.11
N ARG A 129 26.58 -4.79 -13.23
CA ARG A 129 27.41 -5.75 -13.98
C ARG A 129 27.51 -5.37 -15.46
N GLU A 130 26.38 -5.19 -16.14
CA GLU A 130 26.36 -4.80 -17.56
C GLU A 130 27.01 -3.43 -17.76
N LYS A 131 26.83 -2.48 -16.82
CA LYS A 131 27.49 -1.18 -16.88
C LYS A 131 29.01 -1.29 -16.77
N ALA A 132 29.52 -2.19 -15.93
CA ALA A 132 30.96 -2.45 -15.80
C ALA A 132 31.52 -3.11 -17.07
N GLU A 133 30.85 -4.13 -17.60
CA GLU A 133 31.22 -4.80 -18.86
C GLU A 133 31.28 -3.82 -20.05
N ILE A 134 30.31 -2.88 -20.14
CA ILE A 134 30.34 -1.81 -21.14
C ILE A 134 31.53 -0.87 -20.91
N GLY A 135 31.85 -0.54 -19.65
CA GLY A 135 33.00 0.27 -19.29
C GLY A 135 34.32 -0.36 -19.72
N GLU A 136 34.49 -1.66 -19.45
CA GLU A 136 35.66 -2.45 -19.88
C GLU A 136 35.75 -2.56 -21.41
N ALA A 137 34.64 -2.80 -22.10
CA ALA A 137 34.61 -2.87 -23.55
C ALA A 137 34.96 -1.53 -24.23
N ARG A 138 34.53 -0.39 -23.66
CA ARG A 138 34.88 0.95 -24.17
C ARG A 138 36.38 1.26 -24.06
N MET A 139 37.08 0.70 -23.06
CA MET A 139 38.53 0.83 -22.93
C MET A 139 39.28 0.11 -24.07
N ILE A 140 38.65 -0.88 -24.72
CA ILE A 140 39.24 -1.71 -25.77
C ILE A 140 38.91 -1.17 -27.17
N ASP A 141 37.65 -0.81 -27.44
CA ASP A 141 37.22 -0.23 -28.72
C ASP A 141 36.02 0.73 -28.54
N GLU A 142 36.33 2.02 -28.50
CA GLU A 142 35.37 3.09 -28.26
C GLU A 142 34.37 3.33 -29.41
N LYS A 143 34.71 2.90 -30.64
CA LYS A 143 33.87 3.08 -31.83
C LYS A 143 32.87 1.95 -31.97
N ALA A 144 33.30 0.69 -31.81
CA ALA A 144 32.43 -0.48 -31.91
C ALA A 144 31.34 -0.49 -30.81
N VAL A 145 31.68 -0.07 -29.58
CA VAL A 145 30.72 -0.05 -28.46
C VAL A 145 29.67 1.05 -28.62
N ARG A 146 30.00 2.18 -29.26
CA ARG A 146 29.05 3.28 -29.52
C ARG A 146 27.97 2.88 -30.53
N GLU A 147 28.34 2.12 -31.55
CA GLU A 147 27.43 1.64 -32.59
C GLU A 147 26.56 0.45 -32.13
N GLN A 148 27.06 -0.37 -31.18
CA GLN A 148 26.39 -1.61 -30.78
C GLN A 148 25.61 -1.51 -29.45
N HIS A 149 26.02 -0.63 -28.52
CA HIS A 149 25.49 -0.56 -27.16
C HIS A 149 24.93 0.83 -26.77
N GLY A 150 24.79 1.73 -27.75
CA GLY A 150 24.54 3.16 -27.51
C GLY A 150 23.31 3.52 -26.67
N TYR A 151 22.27 2.68 -26.57
CA TYR A 151 21.02 3.11 -25.90
C TYR A 151 20.12 2.02 -25.27
N SER A 152 20.43 0.72 -25.41
CA SER A 152 19.40 -0.34 -25.27
C SER A 152 19.52 -1.22 -24.00
N SER A 153 20.71 -1.56 -23.52
CA SER A 153 20.89 -2.56 -22.45
C SER A 153 20.88 -1.99 -21.03
N VAL A 154 21.35 -0.77 -20.83
CA VAL A 154 21.35 -0.10 -19.51
C VAL A 154 19.97 0.48 -19.20
N SER A 155 19.34 1.12 -20.20
CA SER A 155 18.01 1.73 -20.09
C SER A 155 16.89 0.72 -19.79
N ARG A 156 17.01 -0.53 -20.28
CA ARG A 156 16.02 -1.59 -20.00
C ARG A 156 15.99 -2.01 -18.52
N TRP A 157 17.15 -2.02 -17.85
CA TRP A 157 17.22 -2.34 -16.43
C TRP A 157 16.73 -1.18 -15.58
N GLU A 158 17.09 0.06 -15.95
CA GLU A 158 16.57 1.27 -15.31
C GLU A 158 15.05 1.35 -15.41
N GLY A 159 14.48 1.03 -16.58
CA GLY A 159 13.04 0.94 -16.77
C GLY A 159 12.39 -0.11 -15.86
N LEU A 160 12.97 -1.31 -15.78
CA LEU A 160 12.47 -2.38 -14.91
C LEU A 160 12.53 -1.99 -13.42
N ILE A 161 13.65 -1.39 -12.98
CA ILE A 161 13.83 -0.89 -11.61
C ILE A 161 12.80 0.21 -11.31
N SER A 162 12.60 1.15 -12.23
CA SER A 162 11.62 2.22 -12.09
C SER A 162 10.20 1.69 -11.96
N ASP A 163 9.81 0.69 -12.75
CA ASP A 163 8.49 0.07 -12.65
C ASP A 163 8.27 -0.62 -11.30
N ILE A 164 9.28 -1.31 -10.78
CA ILE A 164 9.23 -1.91 -9.44
C ILE A 164 9.15 -0.83 -8.36
N ASP A 165 10.01 0.20 -8.42
CA ASP A 165 10.03 1.27 -7.43
C ASP A 165 8.71 2.05 -7.39
N LYS A 166 8.09 2.31 -8.54
CA LYS A 166 6.74 2.91 -8.61
C LYS A 166 5.70 2.05 -7.90
N ALA A 167 5.72 0.74 -8.13
CA ALA A 167 4.77 -0.16 -7.49
C ALA A 167 4.99 -0.25 -5.99
N LEU A 168 6.23 -0.42 -5.53
CA LEU A 168 6.55 -0.45 -4.10
C LEU A 168 6.21 0.87 -3.41
N SER A 169 6.37 2.01 -4.09
CA SER A 169 6.02 3.33 -3.57
C SER A 169 4.51 3.62 -3.57
N SER A 170 3.72 2.86 -4.34
CA SER A 170 2.26 3.02 -4.40
C SER A 170 1.52 2.48 -3.17
N LEU A 171 2.22 1.76 -2.30
CA LEU A 171 1.78 1.37 -0.97
C LEU A 171 2.62 2.12 0.06
N THR A 172 2.07 3.22 0.57
CA THR A 172 2.76 4.03 1.58
C THR A 172 2.83 3.30 2.93
N ILE A 173 3.75 3.72 3.81
CA ILE A 173 3.81 3.15 5.17
C ILE A 173 2.52 3.40 5.97
N ASP A 174 1.85 4.52 5.71
CA ASP A 174 0.59 4.90 6.35
C ASP A 174 -0.56 3.98 5.91
N GLU A 175 -0.67 3.73 4.61
CA GLU A 175 -1.63 2.75 4.09
C GLU A 175 -1.33 1.34 4.59
N GLU A 176 -0.06 0.93 4.55
CA GLU A 176 0.35 -0.40 4.99
C GLU A 176 -0.02 -0.62 6.46
N ILE A 177 0.29 0.33 7.34
CA ILE A 177 -0.04 0.18 8.75
C ILE A 177 -1.54 0.24 9.02
N SER A 178 -2.29 1.02 8.24
CA SER A 178 -3.75 1.05 8.31
C SER A 178 -4.36 -0.31 7.93
N PHE A 179 -3.80 -0.98 6.92
CA PHE A 179 -4.23 -2.33 6.55
C PHE A 179 -3.89 -3.36 7.63
N LEU A 180 -2.71 -3.28 8.23
CA LEU A 180 -2.33 -4.13 9.37
C LEU A 180 -3.28 -3.93 10.54
N GLU A 181 -3.55 -2.68 10.92
CA GLU A 181 -4.45 -2.35 12.02
C GLU A 181 -5.85 -2.92 11.80
N ARG A 182 -6.39 -2.73 10.58
CA ARG A 182 -7.71 -3.25 10.22
C ARG A 182 -7.73 -4.79 10.30
N TYR A 183 -6.72 -5.45 9.74
CA TYR A 183 -6.62 -6.91 9.77
C TYR A 183 -6.54 -7.45 11.21
N LEU A 184 -5.67 -6.87 12.02
CA LEU A 184 -5.49 -7.25 13.41
C LEU A 184 -6.77 -7.04 14.22
N SER A 185 -7.51 -5.96 13.95
CA SER A 185 -8.78 -5.68 14.60
C SER A 185 -9.86 -6.72 14.26
N LEU A 186 -9.92 -7.19 13.00
CA LEU A 186 -10.89 -8.22 12.58
C LEU A 186 -10.57 -9.62 13.13
N THR A 187 -9.30 -9.86 13.45
CA THR A 187 -8.84 -11.13 14.02
C THR A 187 -8.85 -11.13 15.56
N LYS A 188 -9.20 -9.99 16.17
CA LYS A 188 -9.35 -9.84 17.62
C LYS A 188 -10.73 -10.36 18.06
N GLY A 189 -10.76 -11.61 18.52
CA GLY A 189 -11.91 -12.21 19.21
C GLY A 189 -12.76 -13.17 18.36
N GLY A 190 -13.52 -14.02 19.06
CA GLY A 190 -14.36 -15.09 18.51
C GLY A 190 -13.81 -16.49 18.78
N ASN A 191 -14.63 -17.52 18.53
CA ASN A 191 -14.22 -18.93 18.52
C ASN A 191 -14.09 -19.39 17.06
N PRO A 192 -12.98 -19.09 16.36
CA PRO A 192 -12.78 -19.53 14.99
C PRO A 192 -12.72 -21.06 14.92
N SER A 193 -13.05 -21.63 13.75
CA SER A 193 -12.72 -23.02 13.47
C SER A 193 -11.20 -23.23 13.55
N LYS A 194 -10.75 -24.47 13.77
CA LYS A 194 -9.31 -24.78 13.87
C LYS A 194 -8.52 -24.28 12.65
N GLU A 195 -9.04 -24.53 11.44
CA GLU A 195 -8.42 -24.09 10.18
C GLU A 195 -8.31 -22.56 10.10
N ARG A 196 -9.35 -21.84 10.54
CA ARG A 196 -9.36 -20.38 10.58
C ARG A 196 -8.40 -19.84 11.65
N SER A 197 -8.30 -20.50 12.80
CA SER A 197 -7.35 -20.14 13.86
C SER A 197 -5.90 -20.23 13.38
N GLU A 198 -5.54 -21.32 12.70
CA GLU A 198 -4.19 -21.49 12.13
C GLU A 198 -3.89 -20.45 11.04
N ALA A 199 -4.89 -20.07 10.24
CA ALA A 199 -4.74 -19.00 9.26
C ALA A 199 -4.54 -17.63 9.93
N ILE A 200 -5.30 -17.33 10.98
CA ILE A 200 -5.15 -16.11 11.78
C ILE A 200 -3.76 -16.05 12.42
N GLU A 201 -3.26 -17.15 12.96
CA GLU A 201 -1.94 -17.19 13.58
C GLU A 201 -0.82 -16.90 12.57
N ARG A 202 -0.86 -17.52 11.38
CA ARG A 202 0.07 -17.22 10.28
C ARG A 202 0.00 -15.75 9.85
N GLY A 203 -1.21 -15.21 9.71
CA GLY A 203 -1.38 -13.82 9.33
C GLY A 203 -0.93 -12.84 10.42
N ARG A 204 -1.13 -13.15 11.71
CA ARG A 204 -0.59 -12.37 12.83
C ARG A 204 0.94 -12.40 12.85
N GLU A 205 1.57 -13.55 12.60
CA GLU A 205 3.03 -13.65 12.49
C GLU A 205 3.55 -12.77 11.35
N LEU A 206 2.89 -12.81 10.19
CA LEU A 206 3.23 -11.95 9.04
C LEU A 206 3.07 -10.47 9.39
N CYS A 207 1.98 -10.10 10.06
CA CYS A 207 1.75 -8.73 10.52
C CYS A 207 2.84 -8.28 11.50
N GLY A 208 3.28 -9.14 12.41
CA GLY A 208 4.39 -8.84 13.32
C GLY A 208 5.70 -8.56 12.58
N LYS A 209 6.05 -9.39 11.59
CA LYS A 209 7.24 -9.16 10.74
C LYS A 209 7.14 -7.85 9.96
N ARG A 210 5.98 -7.55 9.36
CA ARG A 210 5.76 -6.30 8.63
C ARG A 210 5.76 -5.08 9.54
N LEU A 211 5.14 -5.16 10.71
CA LEU A 211 5.12 -4.09 11.70
C LEU A 211 6.54 -3.74 12.16
N GLU A 212 7.41 -4.74 12.38
CA GLU A 212 8.81 -4.49 12.73
C GLU A 212 9.57 -3.78 11.60
N ALA A 213 9.32 -4.13 10.34
CA ALA A 213 9.87 -3.40 9.20
C ALA A 213 9.35 -1.94 9.16
N ILE A 214 8.04 -1.74 9.37
CA ILE A 214 7.43 -0.40 9.43
C ILE A 214 8.01 0.41 10.58
N ARG A 215 8.22 -0.16 11.77
CA ARG A 215 8.81 0.53 12.92
C ARG A 215 10.21 1.06 12.61
N LYS A 216 11.03 0.28 11.92
CA LYS A 216 12.37 0.72 11.49
C LYS A 216 12.28 1.90 10.55
N THR A 217 11.46 1.82 9.50
CA THR A 217 11.27 2.91 8.55
C THR A 217 10.64 4.14 9.22
N TRP A 218 9.64 3.94 10.06
CA TRP A 218 8.96 4.98 10.82
C TRP A 218 9.92 5.70 11.76
N SER A 219 10.83 5.01 12.44
CA SER A 219 11.79 5.65 13.34
C SER A 219 12.68 6.68 12.61
N SER A 220 13.05 6.40 11.36
CA SER A 220 13.80 7.33 10.52
C SER A 220 12.94 8.52 10.09
N ILE A 221 11.73 8.26 9.58
CA ILE A 221 10.80 9.31 9.12
C ILE A 221 10.39 10.21 10.29
N ARG A 222 10.05 9.62 11.44
CA ARG A 222 9.70 10.34 12.67
C ARG A 222 10.82 11.27 13.09
N ARG A 223 12.08 10.82 13.07
CA ARG A 223 13.24 11.68 13.37
C ARG A 223 13.32 12.86 12.42
N GLU A 224 13.21 12.61 11.11
CA GLU A 224 13.21 13.66 10.09
C GLU A 224 12.06 14.67 10.32
N LYS A 225 10.86 14.18 10.66
CA LYS A 225 9.70 15.01 10.98
C LYS A 225 9.89 15.84 12.24
N ILE A 226 10.49 15.28 13.29
CA ILE A 226 10.82 16.02 14.51
C ILE A 226 11.86 17.11 14.22
N GLU A 227 12.87 16.83 13.39
CA GLU A 227 13.84 17.85 12.97
C GLU A 227 13.19 18.96 12.13
N GLN A 228 12.27 18.61 11.22
CA GLN A 228 11.47 19.59 10.47
C GLN A 228 10.64 20.46 11.41
N LEU A 229 10.00 19.86 12.42
CA LEU A 229 9.21 20.53 13.43
C LEU A 229 10.06 21.51 14.27
N MET A 230 11.24 21.09 14.74
CA MET A 230 12.15 21.97 15.49
C MET A 230 12.59 23.19 14.67
N ARG A 231 12.85 23.01 13.37
CA ARG A 231 13.19 24.13 12.47
C ARG A 231 12.03 25.10 12.31
N LEU A 232 10.82 24.59 12.08
CA LEU A 232 9.62 25.41 11.94
C LEU A 232 9.24 26.14 13.24
N GLU A 233 9.44 25.51 14.40
CA GLU A 233 9.23 26.13 15.71
C GLU A 233 10.22 27.29 15.95
N HIS A 234 11.48 27.11 15.54
CA HIS A 234 12.47 28.18 15.57
C HIS A 234 12.10 29.33 14.63
N GLU A 235 11.71 29.02 13.39
CA GLU A 235 11.25 30.01 12.41
C GLU A 235 10.01 30.77 12.89
N SER A 236 9.01 30.08 13.44
CA SER A 236 7.82 30.68 14.04
C SER A 236 8.19 31.64 15.17
N SER A 237 9.16 31.28 16.01
CA SER A 237 9.66 32.15 17.07
C SER A 237 10.36 33.41 16.51
N GLN A 238 11.20 33.25 15.49
CA GLN A 238 11.83 34.39 14.81
C GLN A 238 10.81 35.32 14.14
N LEU A 239 9.77 34.77 13.52
CA LEU A 239 8.69 35.55 12.91
C LEU A 239 7.90 36.33 13.96
N LYS A 240 7.64 35.73 15.14
CA LYS A 240 7.00 36.44 16.27
C LYS A 240 7.84 37.60 16.77
N GLU A 241 9.16 37.44 16.86
CA GLU A 241 10.06 38.55 17.23
C GLU A 241 10.09 39.64 16.15
N LYS A 242 10.15 39.29 14.86
CA LYS A 242 10.08 40.27 13.76
C LYS A 242 8.77 41.06 13.74
N ILE A 243 7.65 40.40 14.07
CA ILE A 243 6.35 41.05 14.21
C ILE A 243 6.40 42.09 15.34
N ARG A 244 6.90 41.71 16.53
CA ARG A 244 7.06 42.64 17.65
C ARG A 244 7.97 43.82 17.31
N GLU A 245 9.08 43.54 16.61
CA GLU A 245 10.01 44.56 16.15
C GLU A 245 9.36 45.54 15.16
N ALA A 246 8.53 45.04 14.24
CA ALA A 246 7.78 45.86 13.30
C ALA A 246 6.72 46.74 14.01
N GLU A 247 6.00 46.18 14.99
CA GLU A 247 5.06 46.90 15.84
C GLU A 247 5.76 48.05 16.59
N VAL A 248 6.87 47.77 17.28
CA VAL A 248 7.65 48.80 17.98
C VAL A 248 8.13 49.88 17.02
N ARG A 249 8.68 49.51 15.86
CA ARG A 249 9.15 50.48 14.86
C ARG A 249 8.04 51.39 14.35
N PHE A 250 6.85 50.85 14.14
CA PHE A 250 5.70 51.64 13.76
C PHE A 250 5.31 52.63 14.88
N GLU A 251 5.27 52.19 16.13
CA GLU A 251 4.97 53.04 17.29
C GLU A 251 5.95 54.23 17.44
N ILE A 252 7.24 54.01 17.18
CA ILE A 252 8.26 55.07 17.21
C ILE A 252 8.36 55.88 15.91
N GLY A 253 7.46 55.65 14.94
CA GLY A 253 7.32 56.43 13.71
C GLY A 253 8.35 56.12 12.62
N TYR A 254 9.01 54.95 12.66
CA TYR A 254 9.93 54.53 11.59
C TYR A 254 9.23 54.08 10.31
N TYR A 255 7.96 53.66 10.41
CA TYR A 255 7.13 53.27 9.28
C TYR A 255 5.90 54.18 9.21
N ASP A 256 5.47 54.50 7.99
CA ASP A 256 4.10 54.97 7.76
C ASP A 256 3.12 53.78 7.80
N GLU A 257 1.83 54.09 7.80
CA GLU A 257 0.76 53.11 7.93
C GLU A 257 0.79 52.08 6.79
N ASP A 258 0.95 52.55 5.54
CA ASP A 258 0.99 51.69 4.36
C ASP A 258 2.19 50.70 4.39
N ALA A 259 3.38 51.18 4.77
CA ALA A 259 4.57 50.33 4.88
C ALA A 259 4.45 49.33 6.03
N PHE A 260 3.89 49.74 7.17
CA PHE A 260 3.65 48.85 8.30
C PHE A 260 2.66 47.74 7.94
N GLU A 261 1.52 48.08 7.33
CA GLU A 261 0.53 47.10 6.92
C GLU A 261 1.10 46.08 5.91
N ALA A 262 1.88 46.55 4.93
CA ALA A 262 2.53 45.68 3.95
C ALA A 262 3.48 44.68 4.62
N ILE A 263 4.34 45.14 5.53
CA ILE A 263 5.28 44.27 6.27
C ILE A 263 4.52 43.29 7.17
N MET A 264 3.53 43.79 7.91
CA MET A 264 2.78 42.97 8.86
C MET A 264 1.93 41.90 8.20
N SER A 265 1.33 42.19 7.04
CA SER A 265 0.57 41.21 6.29
C SER A 265 1.45 40.04 5.83
N GLY A 266 2.66 40.32 5.34
CA GLY A 266 3.64 39.30 4.96
C GLY A 266 4.09 38.45 6.15
N LEU A 267 4.52 39.08 7.24
CA LEU A 267 4.99 38.37 8.44
C LEU A 267 3.90 37.50 9.07
N LYS A 268 2.65 37.99 9.14
CA LYS A 268 1.52 37.21 9.65
C LYS A 268 1.17 36.04 8.74
N ALA A 269 1.25 36.21 7.42
CA ALA A 269 1.01 35.13 6.47
C ALA A 269 2.06 34.02 6.59
N ASP A 270 3.33 34.38 6.69
CA ASP A 270 4.43 33.44 6.89
C ASP A 270 4.32 32.72 8.24
N LEU A 271 3.97 33.45 9.31
CA LEU A 271 3.76 32.85 10.63
C LEU A 271 2.61 31.83 10.59
N GLN A 272 1.48 32.19 9.98
CA GLN A 272 0.33 31.30 9.87
C GLN A 272 0.67 30.06 9.04
N LYS A 273 1.49 30.19 7.99
CA LYS A 273 1.97 29.06 7.20
C LYS A 273 2.84 28.13 8.04
N ALA A 274 3.80 28.67 8.80
CA ALA A 274 4.66 27.87 9.68
C ALA A 274 3.84 27.13 10.76
N GLU A 275 2.89 27.82 11.40
CA GLU A 275 2.03 27.23 12.44
C GLU A 275 1.13 26.10 11.89
N ARG A 276 0.57 26.25 10.68
CA ARG A 276 -0.16 25.17 10.01
C ARG A 276 0.73 23.96 9.74
N GLN A 277 1.92 24.17 9.20
CA GLN A 277 2.86 23.08 8.93
C GLN A 277 3.31 22.35 10.21
N ILE A 278 3.49 23.08 11.32
CA ILE A 278 3.75 22.46 12.63
C ILE A 278 2.59 21.57 13.04
N SER A 279 1.34 22.04 12.92
CA SER A 279 0.14 21.23 13.23
C SER A 279 0.08 19.97 12.38
N ASP A 280 0.22 20.11 11.05
CA ASP A 280 0.14 18.98 10.12
C ASP A 280 1.19 17.89 10.44
N ILE A 281 2.41 18.31 10.79
CA ILE A 281 3.48 17.36 11.17
C ILE A 281 3.15 16.67 12.50
N ARG A 282 2.65 17.39 13.51
CA ARG A 282 2.26 16.80 14.80
C ARG A 282 1.14 15.78 14.62
N ASP A 283 0.09 16.17 13.91
CA ASP A 283 -1.07 15.30 13.66
C ASP A 283 -0.64 14.02 12.92
N TYR A 284 0.25 14.14 11.93
CA TYR A 284 0.79 12.97 11.22
C TYR A 284 1.64 12.06 12.13
N VAL A 285 2.51 12.64 12.97
CA VAL A 285 3.35 11.85 13.90
C VAL A 285 2.49 11.13 14.93
N ASP A 286 1.52 11.83 15.52
CA ASP A 286 0.63 11.27 16.53
C ASP A 286 -0.26 10.17 15.93
N GLU A 287 -0.78 10.37 14.72
CA GLU A 287 -1.58 9.37 14.03
C GLU A 287 -0.77 8.10 13.72
N MET A 288 0.45 8.25 13.19
CA MET A 288 1.32 7.12 12.91
C MET A 288 1.73 6.37 14.18
N ASP A 289 2.12 7.08 15.24
CA ASP A 289 2.45 6.49 16.53
C ASP A 289 1.25 5.73 17.11
N ARG A 290 0.04 6.30 16.99
CA ARG A 290 -1.20 5.67 17.42
C ARG A 290 -1.47 4.36 16.66
N LYS A 291 -1.32 4.34 15.33
CA LYS A 291 -1.49 3.11 14.52
C LYS A 291 -0.45 2.06 14.88
N VAL A 292 0.83 2.45 15.04
CA VAL A 292 1.91 1.55 15.49
C VAL A 292 1.58 0.94 16.84
N PHE A 293 1.19 1.77 17.80
CA PHE A 293 0.87 1.33 19.15
C PHE A 293 -0.30 0.36 19.18
N ARG A 294 -1.39 0.63 18.46
CA ARG A 294 -2.54 -0.27 18.38
C ARG A 294 -2.19 -1.62 17.76
N CYS A 295 -1.40 -1.63 16.69
CA CYS A 295 -0.95 -2.88 16.09
C CYS A 295 -0.10 -3.71 17.08
N LEU A 296 0.77 -3.06 17.85
CA LEU A 296 1.56 -3.73 18.90
C LEU A 296 0.66 -4.28 20.00
N GLU A 297 -0.26 -3.47 20.53
CA GLU A 297 -1.18 -3.89 21.59
C GLU A 297 -2.01 -5.10 21.16
N ILE A 298 -2.51 -5.12 19.91
CA ILE A 298 -3.27 -6.26 19.40
C ILE A 298 -2.37 -7.49 19.22
N LEU A 299 -1.11 -7.34 18.81
CA LEU A 299 -0.20 -8.46 18.64
C LEU A 299 0.31 -9.04 19.97
N GLU A 300 0.60 -8.20 20.95
CA GLU A 300 1.05 -8.56 22.30
C GLU A 300 -0.10 -9.08 23.18
N GLY A 301 -1.31 -8.57 22.95
CA GLY A 301 -2.55 -9.15 23.47
C GLY A 301 -2.84 -10.49 22.81
N THR A 302 -2.20 -11.56 23.27
CA THR A 302 -2.74 -12.92 23.08
C THR A 302 -4.17 -12.99 23.64
N PRO A 303 -5.09 -13.71 22.96
CA PRO A 303 -6.48 -13.81 23.39
C PRO A 303 -6.64 -14.38 24.80
#